data_AF-A0A5J4R681-F1
#
_entry.id   AF-A0A5J4R681-F1
#
_cell.length_a   1.000
_cell.length_b   1.000
_cell.length_c   1.000
_cell.angle_alpha   90.00
_cell.angle_beta   90.00
_cell.angle_gamma   90.00
#
_symmetry.space_group_name_H-M   'P 1'
#
loop_
_entity.id
_entity.type
_entity.pdbx_description
1 polymer ?
#
loop_
_entity_poly.entity_id
_entity_poly.type
_entity_poly.pdbx_seq_one_letter_code
_entity_poly.pdbx_strand_id
1 'polypeptide(L)'
;PFYFDNLGFYQNDKSFMIIGKHLAYLTAFFNSSLFKYCFIDNFPELQGGTRELRKIFFDPLPVLKVNDSINNIFYYKISEIQTLRCANKNTKELEIEIDNMIFDLYQLHNNEKDEIGFIEIQ
;
A
#
# COMPACT_ATOMS: atom_id res chain seq x y z
N PRO A 1 -7.34 2.84 2.50
CA PRO A 1 -6.41 3.00 1.35
C PRO A 1 -5.39 4.14 1.54
N PHE A 2 -4.12 3.92 1.19
CA PHE A 2 -3.08 4.95 1.15
C PHE A 2 -3.05 5.59 -0.24
N TYR A 3 -2.89 6.91 -0.30
CA TYR A 3 -2.88 7.68 -1.53
C TYR A 3 -1.50 8.28 -1.79
N PHE A 4 -1.02 8.20 -3.03
CA PHE A 4 0.20 8.86 -3.46
C PHE A 4 -0.12 10.26 -3.98
N ASP A 5 0.23 11.28 -3.19
CA ASP A 5 -0.07 12.67 -3.51
C ASP A 5 1.03 13.30 -4.38
N ASN A 6 0.67 13.59 -5.63
CA ASN A 6 1.44 14.40 -6.57
C ASN A 6 0.71 15.69 -6.99
N LEU A 7 -0.44 15.99 -6.36
CA LEU A 7 -1.29 17.14 -6.67
C LEU A 7 -1.21 18.24 -5.60
N GLY A 8 -0.58 17.95 -4.45
CA GLY A 8 -0.37 18.92 -3.37
C GLY A 8 -1.64 19.16 -2.57
N PHE A 9 -2.32 18.10 -2.18
CA PHE A 9 -3.54 18.19 -1.40
C PHE A 9 -3.28 18.72 0.01
N TYR A 10 -4.19 19.56 0.51
CA TYR A 10 -4.20 19.96 1.90
C TYR A 10 -4.88 18.88 2.75
N GLN A 11 -4.24 18.54 3.86
CA GLN A 11 -4.75 17.58 4.83
C GLN A 11 -5.41 18.29 6.00
N ASN A 12 -6.43 17.64 6.59
CA ASN A 12 -6.97 18.05 7.89
C ASN A 12 -6.30 17.25 9.02
N ASP A 13 -6.74 17.49 10.25
CA ASP A 13 -6.26 16.86 11.48
C ASP A 13 -6.63 15.36 11.61
N LYS A 14 -7.31 14.78 10.60
CA LYS A 14 -7.72 13.37 10.57
C LYS A 14 -6.89 12.51 9.61
N SER A 15 -5.88 13.08 8.95
CA SER A 15 -4.98 12.36 8.06
C SER A 15 -3.52 12.58 8.44
N PHE A 16 -2.68 11.64 8.03
CA PHE A 16 -1.23 11.74 8.14
C PHE A 16 -0.60 11.82 6.75
N MET A 17 0.55 12.46 6.65
CA MET A 17 1.37 12.52 5.45
C MET A 17 2.74 11.91 5.73
N ILE A 18 3.17 11.00 4.87
CA ILE A 18 4.54 10.46 4.86
C ILE A 18 5.30 11.22 3.78
N ILE A 19 6.43 11.81 4.16
CA ILE A 19 7.35 12.49 3.25
C ILE A 19 8.68 11.75 3.22
N GLY A 20 9.39 11.79 2.09
CA GLY A 20 10.67 11.13 1.94
C GLY A 20 10.95 10.66 0.52
N LYS A 21 11.77 9.62 0.41
CA LYS A 21 12.11 8.97 -0.86
C LYS A 21 11.29 7.70 -1.04
N HIS A 22 11.18 7.27 -2.30
CA HIS A 22 10.54 6.01 -2.69
C HIS A 22 9.08 5.85 -2.24
N LEU A 23 8.35 6.96 -2.20
CA LEU A 23 6.98 7.01 -1.70
C LEU A 23 6.00 6.22 -2.57
N ALA A 24 6.24 6.07 -3.87
CA ALA A 24 5.36 5.27 -4.73
C ALA A 24 5.42 3.77 -4.38
N TYR A 25 6.62 3.25 -4.11
CA TYR A 25 6.77 1.90 -3.57
C TYR A 25 6.11 1.75 -2.20
N LEU A 26 6.32 2.70 -1.28
CA LEU A 26 5.66 2.69 0.03
C LEU A 26 4.12 2.69 -0.10
N THR A 27 3.56 3.49 -1.01
CA THR A 27 2.12 3.50 -1.30
C THR A 27 1.66 2.14 -1.82
N ALA A 28 2.42 1.49 -2.71
CA ALA A 28 2.11 0.14 -3.19
C ALA A 28 2.15 -0.87 -2.04
N PHE A 29 3.22 -0.88 -1.25
CA PHE A 29 3.39 -1.78 -0.11
C PHE A 29 2.27 -1.62 0.92
N PHE A 30 1.95 -0.41 1.36
CA PHE A 30 0.90 -0.20 2.37
C PHE A 30 -0.53 -0.50 1.88
N ASN A 31 -0.74 -0.56 0.56
CA ASN A 31 -2.00 -1.01 0.00
C ASN A 31 -2.01 -2.52 -0.32
N SER A 32 -0.86 -3.20 -0.24
CA SER A 32 -0.71 -4.59 -0.63
C SER A 32 -1.35 -5.58 0.34
N SER A 33 -1.66 -6.77 -0.16
CA SER A 33 -2.13 -7.90 0.65
C SER A 33 -1.09 -8.34 1.67
N LEU A 34 0.20 -8.29 1.32
CA LEU A 34 1.29 -8.62 2.25
C LEU A 34 1.24 -7.74 3.50
N PHE A 35 1.12 -6.42 3.30
CA PHE A 35 1.05 -5.48 4.42
C PHE A 35 -0.18 -5.74 5.30
N LYS A 36 -1.35 -5.94 4.68
CA LYS A 36 -2.58 -6.21 5.44
C LYS A 36 -2.46 -7.50 6.24
N TYR A 37 -2.04 -8.59 5.60
CA TYR A 37 -1.88 -9.89 6.25
C TYR A 37 -0.92 -9.82 7.44
N CYS A 38 0.22 -9.15 7.30
CA CYS A 38 1.22 -9.11 8.35
C CYS A 38 0.93 -8.12 9.47
N PHE A 39 0.23 -7.01 9.19
CA PHE A 39 0.23 -5.86 10.11
C PHE A 39 -1.15 -5.32 10.48
N ILE A 40 -2.25 -5.76 9.85
CA ILE A 40 -3.57 -5.15 10.12
C ILE A 40 -3.98 -5.24 11.60
N ASP A 41 -3.61 -6.33 12.27
CA ASP A 41 -3.94 -6.56 13.68
C ASP A 41 -3.04 -5.80 14.66
N ASN A 42 -1.96 -5.19 14.18
CA ASN A 42 -1.13 -4.29 15.00
C ASN A 42 -1.81 -2.94 15.23
N PHE A 43 -2.83 -2.61 14.44
CA PHE A 43 -3.57 -1.36 14.57
C PHE A 43 -4.79 -1.56 15.49
N PRO A 44 -5.00 -0.68 16.49
CA PRO A 44 -6.17 -0.76 17.37
C PRO A 44 -7.47 -0.75 16.57
N GLU A 45 -8.39 -1.63 16.92
CA GLU A 45 -9.73 -1.64 16.34
C GLU A 45 -10.61 -0.59 17.03
N LEU A 46 -11.34 0.18 16.23
CA LEU A 46 -12.34 1.15 16.65
C LEU A 46 -13.74 0.56 16.48
N GLN A 47 -14.74 1.18 17.10
CA GLN A 47 -16.13 0.78 16.93
C GLN A 47 -16.51 0.72 15.43
N GLY A 48 -17.12 -0.38 15.00
CA GLY A 48 -17.49 -0.61 13.60
C GLY A 48 -16.43 -1.31 12.76
N GLY A 49 -15.40 -1.92 13.37
CA GLY A 49 -14.42 -2.75 12.67
C GLY A 49 -13.36 -1.97 11.88
N THR A 50 -13.29 -0.65 12.09
CA THR A 50 -12.25 0.19 11.48
C THR A 50 -10.98 0.15 12.32
N ARG A 51 -9.82 0.45 11.72
CA ARG A 51 -8.52 0.41 12.40
C ARG A 51 -7.95 1.83 12.58
N GLU A 52 -7.37 2.10 13.73
CA GLU A 52 -6.73 3.38 14.03
C GLU A 52 -5.28 3.42 13.53
N LEU A 53 -5.05 4.10 12.42
CA LEU A 53 -3.72 4.27 11.83
C LEU A 53 -2.99 5.44 12.49
N ARG A 54 -2.07 5.16 13.42
CA ARG A 54 -1.24 6.18 14.10
C ARG A 54 0.24 5.96 13.82
N LYS A 55 1.00 7.06 13.73
CA LYS A 55 2.46 7.06 13.51
C LYS A 55 3.22 6.07 14.41
N ILE A 56 2.84 5.96 15.69
CA ILE A 56 3.47 5.04 16.64
C ILE A 56 3.46 3.56 16.19
N PHE A 57 2.47 3.15 15.38
CA PHE A 57 2.38 1.80 14.82
C PHE A 57 3.14 1.67 13.49
N PHE A 58 3.36 2.78 12.77
CA PHE A 58 4.13 2.78 11.51
C PHE A 58 5.63 2.89 11.72
N ASP A 59 6.07 3.67 12.72
CA ASP A 59 7.49 3.89 13.02
C ASP A 59 8.30 2.58 13.16
N PRO A 60 7.81 1.50 13.82
CA PRO A 60 8.55 0.26 13.94
C PRO A 60 8.39 -0.72 12.76
N LEU A 61 7.58 -0.40 11.74
CA LEU A 61 7.30 -1.36 10.67
C LEU A 61 8.57 -1.69 9.87
N PRO A 62 8.86 -2.98 9.66
CA PRO A 62 9.93 -3.38 8.76
C PRO A 62 9.48 -3.16 7.31
N VAL A 63 10.15 -2.25 6.60
CA VAL A 63 9.93 -1.98 5.18
C VAL A 63 11.22 -2.21 4.42
N LEU A 64 11.14 -2.93 3.29
CA LEU A 64 12.30 -3.17 2.44
C LEU A 64 12.79 -1.85 1.83
N LYS A 65 14.09 -1.60 1.88
CA LYS A 65 14.68 -0.45 1.18
C LYS A 65 14.87 -0.80 -0.29
N VAL A 66 14.26 0.00 -1.16
CA VAL A 66 14.36 -0.17 -2.62
C VAL A 66 15.26 0.88 -3.25
N ASN A 67 15.61 0.70 -4.52
CA ASN A 67 16.33 1.70 -5.31
C ASN A 67 15.35 2.52 -6.17
N ASP A 68 15.86 3.56 -6.84
CA ASP A 68 15.05 4.45 -7.68
C ASP A 68 14.40 3.71 -8.85
N SER A 69 15.07 2.69 -9.42
CA SER A 69 14.52 1.89 -10.51
C SER A 69 13.27 1.14 -10.09
N ILE A 70 13.31 0.45 -8.94
CA ILE A 70 12.16 -0.28 -8.40
C ILE A 70 11.02 0.69 -8.06
N ASN A 71 11.34 1.80 -7.39
CA ASN A 71 10.32 2.81 -7.07
C ASN A 71 9.64 3.38 -8.33
N ASN A 72 10.39 3.62 -9.41
CA ASN A 72 9.83 4.14 -10.65
C ASN A 72 8.84 3.17 -11.31
N ILE A 73 9.08 1.85 -11.21
CA ILE A 73 8.12 0.86 -11.68
C ILE A 73 6.79 1.01 -10.93
N PHE A 74 6.83 1.09 -9.59
CA PHE A 74 5.62 1.30 -8.77
C PHE A 74 4.98 2.67 -9.02
N TYR A 75 5.77 3.72 -9.29
CA TYR A 75 5.24 5.04 -9.64
C TYR A 75 4.29 4.98 -10.83
N TYR A 76 4.65 4.30 -11.91
CA TYR A 76 3.78 4.17 -13.08
C TYR A 76 2.50 3.41 -12.76
N LYS A 77 2.60 2.29 -12.03
CA LYS A 77 1.45 1.46 -11.64
C LYS A 77 0.48 2.19 -10.71
N ILE A 78 0.99 2.89 -9.70
CA ILE A 78 0.16 3.68 -8.77
C ILE A 78 -0.49 4.87 -9.49
N SER A 79 0.25 5.55 -10.38
CA SER A 79 -0.31 6.64 -11.19
C SER A 79 -1.46 6.15 -12.09
N GLU A 80 -1.32 4.95 -12.66
CA GLU A 80 -2.35 4.32 -13.47
C GLU A 80 -3.59 3.95 -12.63
N ILE A 81 -3.42 3.30 -11.47
CA ILE A 81 -4.52 3.02 -10.53
C ILE A 81 -5.28 4.30 -10.17
N GLN A 82 -4.55 5.35 -9.76
CA GLN A 82 -5.18 6.60 -9.34
C GLN A 82 -5.94 7.27 -10.51
N THR A 83 -5.37 7.24 -11.72
CA THR A 83 -6.03 7.76 -12.92
C THR A 83 -7.32 7.00 -13.26
N LEU A 84 -7.27 5.66 -13.22
CA LEU A 84 -8.42 4.81 -13.49
C LEU A 84 -9.52 5.00 -12.44
N ARG A 85 -9.16 5.07 -11.15
CA ARG A 85 -10.11 5.36 -10.06
C ARG A 85 -10.75 6.74 -10.19
N CYS A 86 -10.00 7.77 -10.57
CA CYS A 86 -10.56 9.10 -10.88
C CYS A 86 -11.57 9.06 -12.03
N ALA A 87 -11.39 8.14 -12.98
CA ALA A 87 -12.32 7.90 -14.08
C ALA A 87 -13.44 6.88 -13.73
N ASN A 88 -13.58 6.49 -12.47
CA ASN A 88 -14.51 5.45 -11.98
C ASN A 88 -14.38 4.11 -12.73
N LYS A 89 -13.16 3.75 -13.14
CA LYS A 89 -12.85 2.47 -13.78
C LYS A 89 -12.36 1.44 -12.75
N ASN A 90 -12.60 0.16 -13.04
CA ASN A 90 -12.13 -0.95 -12.22
C ASN A 90 -10.59 -1.04 -12.26
N THR A 91 -9.96 -1.26 -11.10
CA THR A 91 -8.50 -1.37 -10.94
C THR A 91 -8.04 -2.73 -10.36
N LYS A 92 -8.94 -3.69 -10.20
CA LYS A 92 -8.69 -4.94 -9.48
C LYS A 92 -7.55 -5.77 -10.09
N GLU A 93 -7.52 -5.90 -11.41
CA GLU A 93 -6.44 -6.65 -12.09
C GLU A 93 -5.07 -6.00 -11.88
N LEU A 94 -5.03 -4.67 -11.90
CA LEU A 94 -3.80 -3.90 -11.67
C LEU A 94 -3.35 -3.97 -10.20
N GLU A 95 -4.29 -4.03 -9.26
CA GLU A 95 -4.00 -4.26 -7.83
C GLU A 95 -3.43 -5.66 -7.59
N ILE A 96 -4.00 -6.69 -8.23
CA ILE A 96 -3.47 -8.06 -8.18
C ILE A 96 -2.07 -8.12 -8.80
N GLU A 97 -1.83 -7.40 -9.89
CA GLU A 97 -0.49 -7.30 -10.49
C GLU A 97 0.52 -6.68 -9.51
N ILE A 98 0.17 -5.55 -8.88
CA ILE A 98 1.02 -4.91 -7.87
C ILE A 98 1.29 -5.83 -6.69
N ASP A 99 0.29 -6.57 -6.21
CA ASP A 99 0.47 -7.53 -5.12
C ASP A 99 1.48 -8.62 -5.47
N ASN A 100 1.38 -9.19 -6.67
CA ASN A 100 2.34 -10.18 -7.13
C ASN A 100 3.76 -9.59 -7.21
N MET A 101 3.89 -8.35 -7.69
CA MET A 101 5.18 -7.63 -7.71
C MET A 101 5.75 -7.43 -6.30
N ILE A 102 4.89 -7.12 -5.31
CA ILE A 102 5.30 -6.99 -3.91
C ILE A 102 5.73 -8.35 -3.35
N PHE A 103 4.96 -9.42 -3.61
CA PHE A 103 5.33 -10.78 -3.18
C PHE A 103 6.67 -11.21 -3.76
N ASP A 104 6.90 -10.98 -5.06
CA ASP A 104 8.17 -11.29 -5.73
C ASP A 104 9.32 -10.46 -5.16
N LEU A 105 9.10 -9.17 -4.89
CA LEU A 105 10.11 -8.28 -4.32
C LEU A 105 10.54 -8.73 -2.91
N TYR A 106 9.60 -9.25 -2.11
CA TYR A 106 9.86 -9.83 -0.79
C TYR A 106 10.27 -11.31 -0.85
N GLN A 107 10.38 -11.89 -2.04
CA GLN A 107 10.84 -13.27 -2.29
C GLN A 107 9.96 -14.34 -1.62
N LEU A 108 8.64 -14.11 -1.57
CA LEU A 108 7.70 -15.09 -1.02
C LEU A 108 7.67 -16.36 -1.88
N HIS A 109 7.59 -17.50 -1.19
CA HIS A 109 7.35 -18.80 -1.79
C HIS A 109 5.87 -18.96 -2.19
N ASN A 110 5.60 -19.86 -3.13
CA ASN A 110 4.23 -20.07 -3.65
C ASN A 110 3.23 -20.41 -2.54
N ASN A 111 3.61 -21.23 -1.57
CA ASN A 111 2.75 -21.55 -0.42
C ASN A 111 2.43 -20.32 0.44
N GLU A 112 3.36 -19.38 0.59
CA GLU A 112 3.13 -18.12 1.32
C GLU A 112 2.21 -17.19 0.53
N LYS A 113 2.39 -17.11 -0.80
CA LYS A 113 1.49 -16.36 -1.69
C LYS A 113 0.06 -16.91 -1.65
N ASP A 114 -0.08 -18.23 -1.67
CA ASP A 114 -1.37 -18.92 -1.62
C ASP A 114 -2.08 -18.69 -0.28
N GLU A 115 -1.33 -18.71 0.83
CA GLU A 115 -1.85 -18.44 2.18
C GLU A 115 -2.32 -16.99 2.34
N ILE A 116 -1.55 -16.02 1.83
CA ILE A 116 -1.90 -14.60 1.92
C ILE A 116 -3.07 -14.27 0.98
N GLY A 117 -3.02 -14.77 -0.26
CA GLY A 117 -3.99 -14.48 -1.31
C GLY A 117 -4.09 -12.99 -1.67
N PHE A 118 -5.17 -12.63 -2.36
CA PHE A 118 -5.53 -11.24 -2.63
C PHE A 118 -6.54 -10.74 -1.60
N ILE A 119 -6.16 -9.70 -0.85
CA ILE A 119 -6.97 -9.01 0.14
C ILE A 119 -7.38 -7.66 -0.45
N GLU A 120 -8.64 -7.53 -0.82
CA GLU A 120 -9.19 -6.34 -1.47
C GLU A 120 -9.05 -5.09 -0.58
N ILE A 121 -8.79 -3.93 -1.21
CA ILE A 121 -8.70 -2.65 -0.52
C ILE A 121 -10.14 -2.12 -0.36
N GLN A 122 -10.68 -2.21 0.85
CA GLN A 122 -11.94 -1.54 1.22
C GLN A 122 -11.76 -0.01 1.31
#